data_AF-A0A1I7V3U7-F1
#
_entry.id   AF-A0A1I7V3U7-F1
#
_cell.length_a   1.000
_cell.length_b   1.000
_cell.length_c   1.000
_cell.angle_alpha   90.00
_cell.angle_beta   90.00
_cell.angle_gamma   90.00
#
_symmetry.space_group_name_H-M   'P 1'
#
loop_
_entity.id
_entity.type
_entity.pdbx_description
1 polymer ?
#
loop_
_entity_poly.entity_id
_entity_poly.type
_entity_poly.pdbx_seq_one_letter_code
_entity_poly.pdbx_strand_id
1 'polypeptide(L)'
;MVMIIRRYDIPISYRWYEIVMEIDVQSHVRKIYLDSALVIEDNAYKLIDRRIDIEGKKVLIADCSEKLDYVVTVDDKPLAAHIEDHSKIYSTWEVTLPGGAKTKVVANRKSELETVYFRGKKLPGLTRTSILSGFWKLEWSYQEVEFKIEFRLEGTWSETLVMNKCIVPQFKPSTG
;
A
#
# COMPACT_ATOMS: atom_id res chain seq x y z
N MET A 1 -29.47 -8.50 4.84
CA MET A 1 -28.37 -8.71 3.89
C MET A 1 -27.08 -8.78 4.68
N VAL A 2 -26.44 -9.95 4.73
CA VAL A 2 -25.15 -10.13 5.41
C VAL A 2 -24.07 -10.07 4.35
N MET A 3 -23.18 -9.09 4.46
CA MET A 3 -22.06 -8.89 3.53
C MET A 3 -20.75 -9.23 4.24
N ILE A 4 -19.94 -10.07 3.64
CA ILE A 4 -18.54 -10.25 4.03
C ILE A 4 -17.70 -9.35 3.15
N ILE A 5 -16.82 -8.55 3.76
CA ILE A 5 -15.90 -7.66 3.06
C ILE A 5 -14.48 -8.05 3.46
N ARG A 6 -13.65 -8.37 2.46
CA ARG A 6 -12.22 -8.61 2.61
C ARG A 6 -11.46 -7.51 1.87
N ARG A 7 -10.36 -7.04 2.46
CA ARG A 7 -9.50 -6.01 1.87
C ARG A 7 -8.07 -6.51 1.83
N TYR A 8 -7.41 -6.28 0.70
CA TYR A 8 -6.02 -6.66 0.49
C TYR A 8 -5.28 -5.47 -0.13
N ASP A 9 -4.25 -5.01 0.57
CA ASP A 9 -3.33 -3.99 0.08
C ASP A 9 -2.15 -4.66 -0.61
N ILE A 10 -2.02 -4.43 -1.92
CA ILE A 10 -1.03 -5.10 -2.76
C ILE A 10 0.00 -4.08 -3.23
N PRO A 11 1.26 -4.15 -2.74
CA PRO A 11 2.30 -3.25 -3.21
C PRO A 11 2.90 -3.74 -4.54
N ILE A 12 2.85 -2.89 -5.57
CA ILE A 12 3.53 -3.09 -6.84
C ILE A 12 4.42 -1.87 -7.13
N SER A 13 5.74 -2.10 -7.25
CA SER A 13 6.72 -1.03 -7.38
C SER A 13 6.58 0.01 -6.26
N TYR A 14 6.35 1.28 -6.55
CA TYR A 14 6.14 2.35 -5.56
C TYR A 14 4.67 2.61 -5.21
N ARG A 15 3.73 1.84 -5.77
CA ARG A 15 2.29 2.04 -5.61
C ARG A 15 1.66 0.91 -4.81
N TRP A 16 0.59 1.25 -4.12
CA TRP A 16 -0.28 0.30 -3.43
C TRP A 16 -1.62 0.27 -4.15
N TYR A 17 -2.09 -0.95 -4.40
CA TYR A 17 -3.38 -1.25 -5.01
C TYR A 17 -4.30 -1.85 -3.97
N GLU A 18 -5.55 -1.42 -3.93
CA GLU A 18 -6.56 -2.01 -3.04
C GLU A 18 -7.38 -3.04 -3.83
N ILE A 19 -7.38 -4.28 -3.34
CA ILE A 19 -8.39 -5.26 -3.75
C ILE A 19 -9.43 -5.34 -2.65
N VAL A 20 -10.68 -5.05 -3.02
CA VAL A 20 -11.85 -5.24 -2.15
C VAL A 20 -12.65 -6.40 -2.71
N MET A 21 -12.95 -7.38 -1.85
CA MET A 21 -13.84 -8.48 -2.19
C MET A 21 -15.08 -8.39 -1.32
N GLU A 22 -16.23 -8.27 -1.97
CA GLU A 22 -17.54 -8.22 -1.36
C GLU A 22 -18.29 -9.51 -1.68
N ILE A 23 -18.81 -10.18 -0.66
CA ILE A 23 -19.57 -11.42 -0.81
C ILE A 23 -20.92 -11.22 -0.15
N ASP A 24 -21.98 -11.29 -0.93
CA ASP A 24 -23.34 -11.39 -0.41
C ASP A 24 -23.58 -12.83 0.02
N VAL A 25 -23.73 -13.03 1.33
CA VAL A 25 -23.90 -14.37 1.92
C VAL A 25 -25.24 -15.01 1.52
N GLN A 26 -26.26 -14.22 1.15
CA GLN A 26 -27.57 -14.76 0.79
C GLN A 26 -27.62 -15.21 -0.68
N SER A 27 -27.11 -14.39 -1.59
CA SER A 27 -27.10 -14.69 -3.03
C SER A 27 -25.84 -15.42 -3.49
N HIS A 28 -24.81 -15.48 -2.64
CA HIS A 28 -23.48 -15.99 -2.94
C HIS A 28 -22.79 -15.28 -4.10
N VAL A 29 -23.24 -14.06 -4.44
CA VAL A 29 -22.58 -13.22 -5.42
C VAL A 29 -21.33 -12.65 -4.79
N ARG A 30 -20.19 -12.90 -5.43
CA ARG A 30 -18.90 -12.30 -5.08
C ARG A 30 -18.53 -11.26 -6.12
N LYS A 31 -18.11 -10.10 -5.64
CA LYS A 31 -17.62 -8.98 -6.44
C LYS A 31 -16.22 -8.64 -5.97
N ILE A 32 -15.28 -8.59 -6.91
CA ILE A 32 -13.89 -8.20 -6.63
C ILE A 32 -13.63 -6.90 -7.37
N TYR A 33 -13.14 -5.92 -6.63
CA TYR A 33 -12.81 -4.59 -7.09
C TYR A 33 -11.30 -4.36 -6.98
N LEU A 34 -10.72 -3.71 -7.97
CA LEU A 34 -9.35 -3.20 -7.95
C LEU A 34 -9.39 -1.67 -7.99
N ASP A 35 -8.88 -0.99 -6.96
CA ASP A 35 -8.95 0.47 -6.80
C ASP A 35 -10.39 1.00 -7.06
N SER A 36 -11.39 0.34 -6.45
CA SER A 36 -12.84 0.59 -6.63
C SER A 36 -13.47 0.22 -7.97
N ALA A 37 -12.70 -0.20 -8.98
CA ALA A 37 -13.25 -0.69 -10.24
C ALA A 37 -13.62 -2.18 -10.15
N LEU A 38 -14.87 -2.53 -10.46
CA LEU A 38 -15.30 -3.93 -10.52
C LEU A 38 -14.54 -4.66 -11.62
N VAL A 39 -13.78 -5.69 -11.25
CA VAL A 39 -12.99 -6.50 -12.19
C VAL A 39 -13.56 -7.91 -12.36
N ILE A 40 -14.20 -8.46 -11.34
CA ILE A 40 -14.78 -9.80 -11.36
C ILE A 40 -16.12 -9.79 -10.63
N GLU A 41 -17.13 -10.39 -11.24
CA GLU A 41 -18.40 -10.74 -10.60
C GLU A 41 -18.69 -12.22 -10.87
N ASP A 42 -18.85 -13.01 -9.82
CA ASP A 42 -19.04 -14.46 -9.92
C ASP A 42 -19.81 -15.04 -8.73
N ASN A 43 -19.82 -16.37 -8.63
CA ASN A 43 -20.53 -17.10 -7.58
C ASN A 43 -19.54 -17.78 -6.63
N ALA A 44 -19.60 -17.40 -5.35
CA ALA A 44 -18.72 -17.86 -4.27
C ALA A 44 -18.99 -19.30 -3.79
N TYR A 45 -20.06 -19.97 -4.24
CA TYR A 45 -20.27 -21.39 -3.93
C TYR A 45 -19.26 -22.32 -4.60
N LYS A 46 -18.65 -21.86 -5.69
CA LYS A 46 -17.66 -22.65 -6.41
C LYS A 46 -16.28 -22.19 -5.97
N LEU A 47 -15.43 -23.15 -5.60
CA LEU A 47 -14.00 -22.88 -5.40
C LEU A 47 -13.41 -22.50 -6.76
N ILE A 48 -13.18 -21.21 -6.97
CA ILE A 48 -12.65 -20.67 -8.22
C ILE A 48 -11.55 -19.69 -7.92
N ASP A 49 -10.32 -20.12 -8.23
CA ASP A 49 -9.13 -19.29 -8.23
C ASP A 49 -9.26 -18.11 -9.21
N ARG A 50 -9.02 -16.90 -8.70
CA ARG A 50 -9.07 -15.66 -9.48
C ARG A 50 -7.69 -15.08 -9.68
N ARG A 51 -7.36 -14.80 -10.93
CA ARG A 51 -6.09 -14.19 -11.35
C ARG A 51 -6.36 -12.78 -11.84
N ILE A 52 -5.63 -11.82 -11.28
CA ILE A 52 -5.68 -10.40 -11.64
C ILE A 52 -4.25 -9.99 -12.01
N ASP A 53 -4.07 -9.38 -13.19
CA ASP A 53 -2.80 -8.81 -13.60
C ASP A 53 -2.76 -7.33 -13.19
N ILE A 54 -1.75 -6.95 -12.41
CA ILE A 54 -1.52 -5.58 -11.98
C ILE A 54 -0.10 -5.18 -12.39
N GLU A 55 0.01 -4.36 -13.43
CA GLU A 55 1.30 -3.91 -13.97
C GLU A 55 2.30 -5.06 -14.28
N GLY A 56 1.81 -6.19 -14.80
CA GLY A 56 2.63 -7.37 -15.12
C GLY A 56 2.91 -8.29 -13.92
N LYS A 57 2.34 -8.00 -12.75
CA LYS A 57 2.36 -8.86 -11.57
C LYS A 57 1.08 -9.68 -11.49
N LYS A 58 1.22 -10.98 -11.26
CA LYS A 58 0.09 -11.91 -11.19
C LYS A 58 -0.36 -12.03 -9.74
N VAL A 59 -1.54 -11.49 -9.45
CA VAL A 59 -2.21 -11.69 -8.17
C VAL A 59 -3.15 -12.87 -8.29
N LEU A 60 -3.01 -13.85 -7.42
CA LEU A 60 -3.93 -14.99 -7.30
C LEU A 60 -4.68 -14.89 -5.98
N ILE A 61 -6.00 -14.97 -6.05
CA ILE A 61 -6.92 -15.10 -4.92
C ILE A 61 -7.51 -16.50 -5.01
N ALA A 62 -7.10 -17.39 -4.10
CA ALA A 62 -7.48 -18.80 -4.09
C ALA A 62 -8.48 -19.10 -2.98
N ASP A 63 -9.57 -19.78 -3.34
CA ASP A 63 -10.57 -20.27 -2.41
C ASP A 63 -10.02 -21.49 -1.65
N CYS A 64 -9.86 -21.38 -0.33
CA CYS A 64 -9.26 -22.42 0.49
C CYS A 64 -10.30 -23.34 1.14
N SER A 65 -11.53 -22.84 1.31
CA SER A 65 -12.61 -23.58 1.93
C SER A 65 -13.97 -23.03 1.49
N GLU A 66 -15.01 -23.85 1.64
CA GLU A 66 -16.41 -23.40 1.49
C GLU A 66 -16.84 -22.40 2.59
N LYS A 67 -15.97 -22.16 3.60
CA LYS A 67 -16.20 -21.17 4.67
C LYS A 67 -15.74 -19.76 4.30
N LEU A 68 -15.45 -19.51 3.02
CA LEU A 68 -14.99 -18.21 2.51
C LEU A 68 -13.64 -17.81 3.12
N ASP A 69 -12.73 -18.78 3.22
CA ASP A 69 -11.32 -18.56 3.53
C ASP A 69 -10.52 -18.37 2.24
N TYR A 70 -9.65 -17.38 2.21
CA TYR A 70 -8.92 -16.97 1.01
C TYR A 70 -7.43 -16.84 1.28
N VAL A 71 -6.64 -17.32 0.32
CA VAL A 71 -5.20 -17.06 0.29
C VAL A 71 -4.90 -16.16 -0.90
N VAL A 72 -4.17 -15.08 -0.65
CA VAL A 72 -3.70 -14.15 -1.68
C VAL A 72 -2.21 -14.30 -1.86
N THR A 73 -1.79 -14.46 -3.13
CA THR A 73 -0.39 -14.49 -3.53
C THR A 73 -0.11 -13.49 -4.64
N VAL A 74 1.13 -13.03 -4.74
CA VAL A 74 1.65 -12.17 -5.80
C VAL A 74 2.88 -12.85 -6.40
N ASP A 75 2.85 -13.18 -7.69
CA ASP A 75 3.86 -14.00 -8.36
C ASP A 75 4.22 -15.26 -7.54
N ASP A 76 3.20 -16.00 -7.12
CA ASP A 76 3.30 -17.24 -6.32
C ASP A 76 3.89 -17.07 -4.91
N LYS A 77 4.11 -15.83 -4.45
CA LYS A 77 4.54 -15.52 -3.08
C LYS A 77 3.35 -15.11 -2.21
N PRO A 78 3.20 -15.64 -0.97
CA PRO A 78 2.17 -15.17 -0.04
C PRO A 78 2.19 -13.65 0.17
N LEU A 79 1.02 -13.03 0.20
CA LEU A 79 0.89 -11.57 0.26
C LEU A 79 1.68 -10.95 1.42
N ALA A 80 1.65 -11.55 2.61
CA ALA A 80 2.39 -11.05 3.77
C ALA A 80 3.91 -11.01 3.53
N ALA A 81 4.48 -12.06 2.93
CA ALA A 81 5.90 -12.12 2.60
C ALA A 81 6.26 -11.13 1.46
N HIS A 82 5.36 -10.96 0.49
CA HIS A 82 5.54 -9.95 -0.57
C HIS A 82 5.55 -8.52 -0.02
N ILE A 83 4.66 -8.21 0.92
CA ILE A 83 4.62 -6.93 1.64
C ILE A 83 5.89 -6.70 2.44
N GLU A 84 6.39 -7.73 3.13
CA GLU A 84 7.63 -7.62 3.91
C GLU A 84 8.83 -7.27 3.02
N ASP A 85 8.97 -7.96 1.89
CA ASP A 85 10.04 -7.68 0.92
C ASP A 85 9.93 -6.29 0.30
N HIS A 86 8.70 -5.85 0.01
CA HIS A 86 8.46 -4.48 -0.43
C HIS A 86 8.87 -3.44 0.62
N SER A 87 8.55 -3.69 1.89
CA SER A 87 8.84 -2.80 3.03
C SER A 87 10.34 -2.71 3.38
N LYS A 88 11.15 -3.65 2.89
CA LYS A 88 12.63 -3.56 2.93
C LYS A 88 13.16 -2.51 1.96
N ILE A 89 12.41 -2.20 0.89
CA ILE A 89 12.81 -1.25 -0.16
C ILE A 89 12.12 0.09 0.04
N TYR A 90 10.86 0.10 0.46
CA TYR A 90 10.04 1.30 0.55
C TYR A 90 9.46 1.50 1.94
N SER A 91 9.48 2.74 2.42
CA SER A 91 8.69 3.17 3.59
C SER A 91 7.42 3.85 3.08
N THR A 92 6.26 3.47 3.62
CA THR A 92 4.97 4.01 3.20
C THR A 92 4.21 4.62 4.37
N TRP A 93 3.54 5.73 4.12
CA TRP A 93 2.61 6.37 5.03
C TRP A 93 1.31 6.71 4.30
N GLU A 94 0.19 6.68 5.01
CA GLU A 94 -1.07 7.23 4.53
C GLU A 94 -1.31 8.58 5.20
N VAL A 95 -1.55 9.60 4.39
CA VAL A 95 -1.83 10.97 4.84
C VAL A 95 -3.22 11.40 4.39
N THR A 96 -3.86 12.24 5.20
CA THR A 96 -5.13 12.89 4.86
C THR A 96 -4.86 14.36 4.60
N LEU A 97 -5.09 14.80 3.37
CA LEU A 97 -4.89 16.19 2.96
C LEU A 97 -6.04 17.08 3.45
N PRO A 98 -5.85 18.41 3.49
CA PRO A 98 -6.94 19.37 3.62
C PRO A 98 -8.06 19.05 2.62
N GLY A 99 -9.31 19.01 3.10
CA GLY A 99 -10.46 18.54 2.32
C GLY A 99 -10.75 17.04 2.44
N GLY A 100 -9.99 16.28 3.22
CA GLY A 100 -10.30 14.89 3.58
C GLY A 100 -9.82 13.83 2.59
N ALA A 101 -9.16 14.24 1.50
CA ALA A 101 -8.60 13.31 0.52
C ALA A 101 -7.43 12.52 1.10
N LYS A 102 -7.47 11.19 1.00
CA LYS A 102 -6.38 10.31 1.43
C LYS A 102 -5.42 10.02 0.29
N THR A 103 -4.13 9.94 0.59
CA THR A 103 -3.10 9.51 -0.34
C THR A 103 -1.95 8.86 0.39
N LYS A 104 -1.14 8.08 -0.32
CA LYS A 104 0.11 7.52 0.22
C LYS A 104 1.31 8.38 -0.14
N VAL A 105 2.24 8.45 0.79
CA VAL A 105 3.62 8.93 0.62
C VAL A 105 4.50 7.69 0.68
N VAL A 106 5.35 7.48 -0.33
CA VAL A 106 6.22 6.31 -0.43
C VAL A 106 7.64 6.79 -0.65
N ALA A 107 8.57 6.46 0.24
CA ALA A 107 9.98 6.82 0.13
C ALA A 107 10.84 5.58 -0.10
N ASN A 108 11.82 5.67 -0.99
CA ASN A 108 12.81 4.61 -1.17
C ASN A 108 13.81 4.64 0.01
N ARG A 109 13.99 3.48 0.67
CA ARG A 109 14.91 3.29 1.80
C ARG A 109 16.37 3.14 1.33
N LYS A 110 16.59 2.71 0.09
CA LYS A 110 17.94 2.60 -0.49
C LYS A 110 18.43 4.02 -0.84
N SER A 111 19.22 4.56 0.08
CA SER A 111 19.72 5.93 0.24
C SER A 111 20.39 6.61 -0.96
N GLU A 112 20.55 5.95 -2.10
CA GLU A 112 21.17 6.55 -3.30
C GLU A 112 20.16 7.31 -4.16
N LEU A 113 18.87 6.97 -4.04
CA LEU A 113 17.82 7.58 -4.83
C LEU A 113 16.94 8.39 -3.90
N GLU A 114 17.16 9.71 -3.85
CA GLU A 114 16.36 10.72 -3.14
C GLU A 114 14.94 10.80 -3.75
N THR A 115 14.21 9.70 -3.64
CA THR A 115 12.99 9.45 -4.39
C THR A 115 11.86 9.22 -3.43
N VAL A 116 10.94 10.18 -3.42
CA VAL A 116 9.66 10.11 -2.75
C VAL A 116 8.59 10.14 -3.83
N TYR A 117 7.59 9.29 -3.66
CA TYR A 117 6.38 9.27 -4.45
C TYR A 117 5.23 9.81 -3.61
N PHE A 118 4.46 10.71 -4.18
CA PHE A 118 3.30 11.31 -3.56
C PHE A 118 2.18 11.36 -4.60
N ARG A 119 0.98 10.92 -4.20
CA ARG A 119 -0.18 10.81 -5.11
C ARG A 119 0.13 10.01 -6.38
N GLY A 120 0.88 8.91 -6.22
CA GLY A 120 1.28 8.02 -7.31
C GLY A 120 2.32 8.58 -8.29
N LYS A 121 2.94 9.72 -7.99
CA LYS A 121 3.94 10.36 -8.85
C LYS A 121 5.24 10.60 -8.11
N LYS A 122 6.38 10.46 -8.79
CA LYS A 122 7.68 10.85 -8.25
C LYS A 122 7.71 12.36 -8.01
N LEU A 123 8.09 12.78 -6.82
CA LEU A 123 8.32 14.19 -6.50
C LEU A 123 9.62 14.66 -7.16
N PRO A 124 9.57 15.72 -8.00
CA PRO A 124 10.77 16.29 -8.61
C PRO A 124 11.49 17.22 -7.63
N GLY A 125 12.82 17.36 -7.81
CA GLY A 125 13.60 18.41 -7.16
C GLY A 125 13.72 18.31 -5.64
N LEU A 126 13.50 17.12 -5.07
CA LEU A 126 13.83 16.88 -3.67
C LEU A 126 15.35 16.86 -3.52
N THR A 127 15.84 17.66 -2.58
CA THR A 127 17.27 17.74 -2.27
C THR A 127 17.49 17.31 -0.84
N ARG A 128 18.41 16.36 -0.64
CA ARG A 128 18.85 15.97 0.70
C ARG A 128 19.45 17.15 1.46
N THR A 129 18.89 17.42 2.63
CA THR A 129 19.49 18.31 3.62
C THR A 129 20.12 17.47 4.73
N SER A 130 21.45 17.38 4.74
CA SER A 130 22.19 16.71 5.81
C SER A 130 22.41 17.67 6.97
N ILE A 131 22.05 17.27 8.19
CA ILE A 131 22.31 18.07 9.39
C ILE A 131 23.52 17.51 10.14
N LEU A 132 23.63 16.19 10.26
CA LEU A 132 24.72 15.46 10.93
C LEU A 132 24.97 14.11 10.22
N SER A 133 26.07 13.43 10.55
CA SER A 133 26.50 12.16 9.89
C SER A 133 25.47 11.01 9.97
N GLY A 134 24.55 11.05 10.92
CA GLY A 134 23.45 10.08 11.08
C GLY A 134 22.06 10.69 10.89
N PHE A 135 21.95 11.91 10.36
CA PHE A 135 20.68 12.59 10.19
C PHE A 135 20.61 13.37 8.89
N TRP A 136 19.59 13.09 8.10
CA TRP A 136 19.23 13.91 6.95
C TRP A 136 17.72 13.94 6.75
N LYS A 137 17.26 14.90 5.95
CA LYS A 137 15.83 15.08 5.69
C LYS A 137 15.55 15.44 4.23
N LEU A 138 14.33 15.14 3.81
CA LEU A 138 13.69 15.62 2.58
C LEU A 138 12.47 16.45 2.97
N GLU A 139 12.32 17.62 2.37
CA GLU A 139 11.23 18.54 2.66
C GLU A 139 10.55 18.97 1.36
N TRP A 140 9.23 19.09 1.41
CA TRP A 140 8.44 19.67 0.33
C TRP A 140 7.13 20.21 0.88
N SER A 141 6.45 21.00 0.07
CA SER A 141 5.13 21.52 0.39
C SER A 141 4.13 21.14 -0.71
N TYR A 142 2.87 21.00 -0.33
CA TYR A 142 1.76 20.82 -1.26
C TYR A 142 0.56 21.60 -0.72
N GLN A 143 0.12 22.63 -1.46
CA GLN A 143 -0.86 23.61 -0.98
C GLN A 143 -0.39 24.21 0.36
N GLU A 144 -1.24 24.32 1.37
CA GLU A 144 -0.87 24.76 2.73
C GLU A 144 -0.22 23.67 3.61
N VAL A 145 0.13 22.50 3.05
CA VAL A 145 0.70 21.39 3.83
C VAL A 145 2.21 21.30 3.65
N GLU A 146 2.92 21.25 4.78
CA GLU A 146 4.35 20.99 4.84
C GLU A 146 4.62 19.52 5.15
N PHE A 147 5.50 18.91 4.38
CA PHE A 147 5.95 17.54 4.58
C PHE A 147 7.45 17.51 4.81
N LYS A 148 7.86 16.60 5.70
CA LYS A 148 9.26 16.28 5.94
C LYS A 148 9.40 14.79 6.18
N ILE A 149 10.37 14.16 5.54
CA ILE A 149 10.83 12.82 5.93
C ILE A 149 12.18 12.97 6.60
N GLU A 150 12.26 12.53 7.84
CA GLU A 150 13.50 12.47 8.59
C GLU A 150 14.07 11.05 8.54
N PHE A 151 15.35 10.96 8.20
CA PHE A 151 16.11 9.72 8.18
C PHE A 151 17.15 9.80 9.29
N ARG A 152 17.05 8.88 10.26
CA ARG A 152 17.90 8.87 11.45
C ARG A 152 18.64 7.54 11.58
N LEU A 153 19.91 7.59 11.96
CA LEU A 153 20.69 6.41 12.29
C LEU A 153 20.70 6.20 13.81
N GLU A 154 19.87 5.29 14.30
CA GLU A 154 19.74 4.93 15.71
C GLU A 154 20.03 3.43 15.88
N GLY A 155 21.26 3.03 15.56
CA GLY A 155 21.66 1.62 15.39
C GLY A 155 21.25 1.04 14.04
N THR A 156 20.02 1.30 13.59
CA THR A 156 19.55 1.08 12.21
C THR A 156 18.95 2.36 11.65
N TRP A 157 18.89 2.47 10.32
CA TRP A 157 18.21 3.60 9.68
C TRP A 157 16.71 3.51 9.92
N SER A 158 16.14 4.59 10.46
CA SER A 158 14.70 4.78 10.65
C SER A 158 14.20 5.98 9.85
N GLU A 159 12.99 5.86 9.33
CA GLU A 159 12.34 6.90 8.54
C GLU A 159 11.05 7.36 9.24
N THR A 160 10.91 8.68 9.41
CA THR A 160 9.73 9.29 10.02
C THR A 160 9.16 10.34 9.10
N LEU A 161 7.89 10.19 8.70
CA LEU A 161 7.15 11.23 8.01
C LEU A 161 6.52 12.19 9.03
N VAL A 162 6.71 13.48 8.79
CA VAL A 162 6.09 14.58 9.51
C VAL A 162 5.24 15.38 8.52
N MET A 163 3.96 15.59 8.86
CA MET A 163 3.02 16.42 8.11
C MET A 163 2.50 17.52 9.04
N ASN A 164 2.70 18.79 8.68
CA ASN A 164 2.30 19.94 9.50
C ASN A 164 2.73 19.82 10.98
N LYS A 165 3.99 19.43 11.21
CA LYS A 165 4.60 19.22 12.54
C LYS A 165 4.07 18.01 13.32
N CYS A 166 3.17 17.21 12.76
CA CYS A 166 2.68 15.98 13.35
C CYS A 166 3.35 14.75 12.73
N ILE A 167 3.76 13.79 13.55
CA ILE A 167 4.29 12.52 13.07
C ILE A 167 3.15 11.71 12.45
N VAL A 168 3.38 11.19 11.25
CA VAL A 168 2.45 10.29 10.57
C VAL A 168 2.91 8.85 10.83
N PRO A 169 2.04 7.96 11.35
CA PRO A 169 2.39 6.57 11.54
C PRO A 169 2.60 5.87 10.19
N GLN A 170 3.50 4.89 10.15
CA GLN A 170 3.67 4.07 8.95
C GLN A 170 2.37 3.36 8.58
N PHE A 171 2.16 3.21 7.27
CA PHE A 171 1.01 2.54 6.72
C PHE A 171 1.01 1.06 7.12
N LYS A 172 -0.14 0.57 7.57
CA LYS A 172 -0.36 -0.84 7.91
C LYS A 172 -1.26 -1.46 6.83
N PRO A 173 -0.73 -2.29 5.94
CA PRO A 173 -1.53 -2.90 4.88
C PRO A 173 -2.50 -3.94 5.44
N SER A 174 -3.67 -4.04 4.80
CA SER A 174 -4.65 -5.09 5.04
C SER A 174 -4.30 -6.35 4.26
N THR A 175 -4.48 -7.52 4.87
CA THR A 175 -4.18 -8.82 4.26
C THR A 175 -5.36 -9.79 4.34
N GLY A 176 -6.59 -9.28 4.50
CA GLY A 176 -7.83 -10.07 4.64
C GLY A 176 -8.64 -9.80 5.90
#